data_AF-A0A5Q4ZEW6-F1
#
_entry.id   AF-A0A5Q4ZEW6-F1
#
_cell.length_a   1.000
_cell.length_b   1.000
_cell.length_c   1.000
_cell.angle_alpha   90.00
_cell.angle_beta   90.00
_cell.angle_gamma   90.00
#
_symmetry.space_group_name_H-M   'P 1'
#
loop_
_entity.id
_entity.type
_entity.pdbx_description
1 polymer ?
#
loop_
_entity_poly.entity_id
_entity_poly.type
_entity_poly.pdbx_seq_one_letter_code
_entity_poly.pdbx_strand_id
1 'polypeptide(L)' 'MSRQRIYLFSRYVARTYALSLDNLITIVRARECYSPMFRAAALRHVVLQAPLHVTGGQPFAARRRAVRKFYQL' A
#
# COMPACT_ATOMS: atom_id res chain seq x y z
N MET A 1 -6.61 -18.40 14.28
CA MET A 1 -5.48 -17.45 14.06
C MET A 1 -5.71 -16.39 12.96
N SER A 2 -6.72 -16.48 12.07
CA SER A 2 -6.96 -15.47 11.02
C SER A 2 -7.40 -14.10 11.56
N ARG A 3 -8.26 -14.06 12.59
CA ARG A 3 -8.78 -12.82 13.19
C ARG A 3 -7.68 -11.91 13.74
N GLN A 4 -6.65 -12.49 14.38
CA GLN A 4 -5.53 -11.73 14.94
C GLN A 4 -4.70 -11.06 13.83
N ARG A 5 -4.47 -11.77 12.71
CA ARG A 5 -3.75 -11.20 11.55
C ARG A 5 -4.56 -10.08 10.89
N ILE A 6 -5.87 -10.24 10.75
CA ILE A 6 -6.76 -9.20 10.23
C ILE A 6 -6.71 -7.97 11.13
N TYR A 7 -6.82 -8.15 12.45
CA TYR A 7 -6.73 -7.06 13.42
C TYR A 7 -5.39 -6.30 13.34
N LEU A 8 -4.26 -7.03 13.32
CA LEU A 8 -2.93 -6.43 13.20
C LEU A 8 -2.78 -5.67 11.88
N PHE A 9 -3.24 -6.25 10.77
CA PHE A 9 -3.21 -5.59 9.47
C PHE A 9 -4.03 -4.29 9.47
N SER A 10 -5.24 -4.32 10.04
CA SER A 10 -6.07 -3.11 10.19
C SER A 10 -5.36 -2.01 11.00
N ARG A 11 -4.61 -2.38 12.06
CA ARG A 11 -3.79 -1.41 12.81
C ARG A 11 -2.67 -0.81 11.97
N TYR A 12 -2.01 -1.60 11.11
CA TYR A 12 -1.01 -1.07 10.18
C TYR A 12 -1.61 -0.14 9.14
N VAL A 13 -2.80 -0.47 8.62
CA VAL A 13 -3.55 0.42 7.72
C VAL A 13 -3.87 1.74 8.41
N ALA A 14 -4.35 1.71 9.66
CA ALA A 14 -4.62 2.93 10.42
C ALA A 14 -3.35 3.76 10.66
N ARG A 15 -2.24 3.12 11.02
CA ARG A 15 -0.96 3.81 11.29
C ARG A 15 -0.34 4.46 10.03
N THR A 16 -0.60 3.88 8.86
CA THR A 16 -0.07 4.40 7.59
C THR A 16 -1.00 5.39 6.91
N TYR A 17 -2.24 5.58 7.40
CA TYR A 17 -3.26 6.41 6.76
C TYR A 17 -2.88 7.90 6.65
N ALA A 18 -2.25 8.46 7.68
CA ALA A 18 -1.89 9.87 7.75
C ALA A 18 -0.55 10.22 7.06
N LEU A 19 0.11 9.23 6.44
CA LEU A 19 1.41 9.44 5.81
C LEU A 19 1.24 10.02 4.40
N SER A 20 2.16 10.90 4.01
CA SER A 20 2.27 11.40 2.63
C SER A 20 2.59 10.27 1.65
N LEU A 21 2.26 10.49 0.37
CA LEU A 21 2.54 9.54 -0.71
C LEU A 21 4.03 9.16 -0.77
N ASP A 22 4.94 10.13 -0.61
CA ASP A 22 6.39 9.89 -0.66
C ASP A 22 6.86 9.00 0.50
N ASN A 23 6.34 9.23 1.71
CA ASN A 23 6.63 8.40 2.86
C ASN A 23 6.10 6.97 2.67
N LEU A 24 4.89 6.82 2.12
CA LEU A 24 4.32 5.53 1.79
C LEU A 24 5.16 4.77 0.75
N ILE A 25 5.59 5.44 -0.32
CA ILE A 25 6.48 4.88 -1.35
C ILE A 25 7.81 4.42 -0.72
N THR A 26 8.39 5.25 0.15
CA THR A 26 9.64 4.95 0.87
C THR A 26 9.49 3.67 1.71
N ILE A 27 8.41 3.56 2.48
CA ILE A 27 8.09 2.35 3.27
C ILE A 27 7.95 1.13 2.35
N VAL A 28 7.23 1.25 1.24
CA VAL A 28 7.03 0.13 0.31
C VAL A 28 8.36 -0.36 -0.28
N ARG A 29 9.30 0.55 -0.55
CA ARG A 29 10.63 0.23 -1.10
C ARG A 29 11.60 -0.33 -0.07
N ALA A 30 11.53 0.10 1.19
CA ALA A 30 12.45 -0.31 2.26
C ALA A 30 12.18 -1.77 2.72
N ARG A 31 12.65 -2.74 1.93
CA ARG A 31 12.39 -4.17 2.13
C ARG A 31 12.97 -4.73 3.42
N GLU A 32 14.16 -4.27 3.78
CA GLU A 32 14.92 -4.74 4.95
C GLU A 32 14.47 -4.07 6.26
N CYS A 33 13.80 -2.92 6.19
CA CYS A 33 13.44 -2.13 7.37
C CYS A 33 12.03 -2.42 7.90
N TYR A 34 11.13 -2.94 7.05
CA TYR A 34 9.72 -3.09 7.38
C TYR A 34 9.17 -4.46 7.04
N SER A 35 8.30 -4.96 7.92
CA SER A 35 7.63 -6.24 7.70
C SER A 35 6.77 -6.24 6.42
N PRO A 36 6.62 -7.38 5.74
CA PRO A 36 5.78 -7.49 4.56
C PRO A 36 4.34 -6.99 4.76
N MET A 37 3.75 -7.21 5.95
CA MET A 37 2.41 -6.73 6.27
C MET A 37 2.33 -5.21 6.38
N PHE A 38 3.35 -4.57 6.98
CA PHE A 38 3.40 -3.11 7.08
C PHE A 38 3.58 -2.46 5.70
N ARG A 39 4.46 -3.05 4.87
CA ARG A 39 4.64 -2.62 3.47
C ARG A 39 3.38 -2.81 2.63
N ALA A 40 2.63 -3.89 2.85
CA ALA A 40 1.36 -4.12 2.17
C ALA A 40 0.29 -3.10 2.59
N ALA A 41 0.27 -2.69 3.86
CA ALA A 41 -0.62 -1.63 4.35
C ALA A 41 -0.27 -0.28 3.70
N ALA A 42 1.01 0.07 3.62
CA ALA A 42 1.45 1.28 2.92
C ALA A 42 1.09 1.24 1.43
N LEU A 43 1.36 0.13 0.74
CA LEU A 43 1.02 -0.06 -0.67
C LEU A 43 -0.49 0.10 -0.92
N ARG A 44 -1.35 -0.35 0.00
CA ARG A 44 -2.80 -0.15 -0.12
C ARG A 44 -3.14 1.33 -0.25
N HIS A 45 -2.55 2.20 0.56
CA HIS A 45 -2.79 3.64 0.51
C HIS A 45 -2.20 4.28 -0.75
N VAL A 46 -1.01 3.87 -1.18
CA VAL A 46 -0.45 4.31 -2.48
C VAL A 46 -1.42 4.01 -3.63
N VAL A 47 -2.06 2.83 -3.63
CA VAL A 47 -3.03 2.45 -4.67
C VAL A 47 -4.32 3.27 -4.59
N LEU A 48 -4.75 3.66 -3.38
CA LEU A 48 -5.95 4.48 -3.18
C LEU A 48 -5.72 5.95 -3.54
N GLN A 49 -4.51 6.47 -3.34
CA GLN A 49 -4.12 7.84 -3.67
C GLN A 49 -3.67 7.99 -5.14
N ALA A 50 -3.45 6.89 -5.86
CA ALA A 50 -2.98 6.94 -7.23
C ALA A 50 -3.99 7.64 -8.16
N PRO A 51 -3.51 8.49 -9.09
CA PRO A 51 -4.39 9.26 -9.95
C PRO A 51 -5.17 8.36 -10.92
N LEU A 52 -6.33 8.85 -11.39
CA LEU A 52 -7.24 8.07 -12.23
C LEU A 52 -6.57 7.63 -13.55
N HIS A 53 -5.69 8.45 -14.13
CA HIS A 53 -4.98 8.10 -15.36
C HIS A 53 -4.02 6.90 -15.19
N VAL A 54 -3.55 6.63 -13.97
CA VAL A 54 -2.74 5.43 -13.66
C VAL A 54 -3.63 4.22 -13.40
N THR A 55 -4.76 4.42 -12.73
CA THR A 55 -5.62 3.32 -12.26
C THR A 55 -6.67 2.89 -13.28
N GLY A 56 -7.07 3.77 -14.21
CA GLY A 56 -8.00 3.51 -15.31
C GLY A 56 -9.37 2.99 -14.87
N GLY A 57 -9.84 3.35 -13.66
CA GLY A 57 -11.10 2.86 -13.09
C GLY A 57 -11.14 1.36 -12.80
N GLN A 58 -9.99 0.67 -12.84
CA GLN A 58 -9.94 -0.78 -12.79
C GLN A 58 -10.24 -1.35 -11.39
N PRO A 59 -10.53 -2.67 -11.28
CA PRO A 59 -10.61 -3.36 -10.00
C PRO A 59 -9.30 -3.27 -9.21
N PHE A 60 -9.37 -3.36 -7.88
CA PHE A 60 -8.23 -3.10 -6.99
C PHE A 60 -6.96 -3.91 -7.34
N ALA A 61 -7.11 -5.18 -7.72
CA ALA A 61 -5.98 -6.01 -8.09
C ALA A 61 -5.23 -5.48 -9.33
N ALA A 62 -5.98 -4.99 -10.33
CA ALA A 62 -5.42 -4.38 -11.54
C ALA A 62 -4.82 -2.99 -11.23
N ARG A 63 -5.51 -2.16 -10.44
CA ARG A 63 -4.96 -0.88 -9.95
C ARG A 63 -3.63 -1.07 -9.25
N ARG A 64 -3.55 -2.05 -8.34
CA ARG A 64 -2.32 -2.36 -7.62
C ARG A 64 -1.16 -2.70 -8.55
N ARG A 65 -1.41 -3.48 -9.61
CA ARG A 65 -0.37 -3.82 -10.60
C ARG A 65 0.07 -2.57 -11.39
N ALA A 66 -0.87 -1.77 -11.86
CA ALA A 66 -0.58 -0.54 -12.60
C ALA A 66 0.23 0.47 -11.76
N VAL A 67 -0.18 0.67 -10.51
CA VAL A 67 0.49 1.57 -9.54
C VAL A 67 1.90 1.10 -9.23
N ARG A 68 2.12 -0.22 -9.04
CA ARG A 68 3.47 -0.77 -8.84
C ARG A 68 4.36 -0.54 -10.06
N LYS A 69 3.81 -0.69 -11.26
CA LYS A 69 4.55 -0.41 -12.51
C LYS A 69 4.89 1.09 -12.62
N PHE A 70 3.93 1.97 -12.33
CA PHE A 70 4.10 3.42 -12.43
C PHE A 70 5.13 3.97 -11.44
N TYR A 71 5.03 3.59 -10.16
CA TYR A 71 5.96 4.04 -9.10
C TYR A 71 7.20 3.15 -8.93
N GLN A 72 7.37 2.12 -9.76
CA GLN A 72 8.49 1.17 -9.70
C GLN A 72 8.66 0.54 -8.29
N LEU A 73 7.60 -0.15 -7.80
CA LEU A 73 7.50 -0.75 -6.46
C LEU A 73 7.52 -2.28 -6.45
#